data_AF-A0A536AHE3-F1
#
_entry.id   AF-A0A536AHE3-F1
#
_cell.length_a   1.000
_cell.length_b   1.000
_cell.length_c   1.000
_cell.angle_alpha   90.00
_cell.angle_beta   90.00
_cell.angle_gamma   90.00
#
_symmetry.space_group_name_H-M   'P 1'
#
loop_
_entity.id
_entity.type
_entity.pdbx_description
1 polymer ?
#
loop_
_entity_poly.entity_id
_entity_poly.type
_entity_poly.pdbx_seq_one_letter_code
_entity_poly.pdbx_strand_id
1 'polypeptide(L)'
;MSSSHSTEHDTSMMKPDSSSPVSLVERGLRCIEQRHYAEGADLFKLAREQLFTGQGQLTAALDTLNQATMSYLDAQRTLLEASKHLAESDVEQQAQIAALKKLLPTLLEDVDIASYTRAGPGNNSKGHQSLQLLRTPPSEDGNPLPTLYVTCFGHFEIRRFSPYDQPINLCHNLKGQAVLRYLIAQPKHRETADMLMAALWPEDAPEVALHKLRIAISALRCSLNRDFASEPGGGYILCKGQIYQLNPSVVIHSDVDEFLSLYRVGQQANSSAAAAGHFEAACRLYTGPFMSEDLYTDWPVIQREELSKTYIAMCAKLAEFNLEHGCHKDAAKWAIAILKVDHCDEEAHRQLMQAYAAQGRRSEALRQYQRCQRVLQEELGVQPM
;
A
#
# COMPACT_ATOMS: atom_id res chain seq x y z
N MET A 1 -57.03 -44.89 20.40
CA MET A 1 -57.46 -44.48 21.75
C MET A 1 -56.48 -45.08 22.75
N SER A 2 -55.98 -44.23 23.66
CA SER A 2 -55.50 -44.56 25.01
C SER A 2 -54.31 -45.52 25.21
N SER A 3 -53.13 -44.91 25.42
CA SER A 3 -52.31 -44.93 26.65
C SER A 3 -52.10 -46.21 27.48
N SER A 4 -50.80 -46.47 27.78
CA SER A 4 -50.16 -46.76 29.11
C SER A 4 -49.12 -47.90 29.05
N HIS A 5 -47.80 -47.59 29.11
CA HIS A 5 -46.85 -47.78 30.25
C HIS A 5 -46.39 -49.25 30.46
N SER A 6 -45.14 -49.64 30.72
CA SER A 6 -43.79 -49.08 30.98
C SER A 6 -42.79 -50.23 30.63
N THR A 7 -41.45 -50.15 30.62
CA THR A 7 -40.50 -49.64 31.61
C THR A 7 -39.09 -49.67 31.02
N GLU A 8 -38.27 -48.75 31.52
CA GLU A 8 -36.86 -48.49 31.20
C GLU A 8 -35.93 -49.69 31.40
N HIS A 9 -34.96 -49.83 30.49
CA HIS A 9 -33.69 -50.50 30.75
C HIS A 9 -32.58 -49.43 30.68
N ASP A 10 -32.32 -48.81 31.82
CA ASP A 10 -31.25 -47.83 31.98
C ASP A 10 -29.91 -48.58 32.12
N THR A 11 -29.09 -48.49 31.08
CA THR A 11 -27.78 -49.13 31.00
C THR A 11 -26.75 -48.12 31.50
N SER A 12 -26.23 -48.37 32.70
CA SER A 12 -25.15 -47.64 33.35
C SER A 12 -23.98 -47.37 32.39
N MET A 13 -23.89 -46.14 31.86
CA MET A 13 -22.69 -45.60 31.23
C MET A 13 -21.69 -45.21 32.31
N MET A 14 -20.61 -45.98 32.44
CA MET A 14 -19.40 -45.58 33.16
C MET A 14 -18.89 -44.23 32.63
N LYS A 15 -18.87 -43.20 33.49
CA LYS A 15 -18.11 -41.98 33.24
C LYS A 15 -16.61 -42.32 33.22
N PRO A 16 -15.82 -41.83 32.25
CA PRO A 16 -14.38 -42.05 32.25
C PRO A 16 -13.75 -41.36 33.47
N ASP A 17 -12.90 -42.10 34.19
CA ASP A 17 -12.13 -41.60 35.32
C ASP A 17 -11.27 -40.40 34.86
N SER A 18 -11.34 -39.29 35.61
CA SER A 18 -10.68 -38.00 35.29
C SER A 18 -9.16 -38.06 35.28
N SER A 19 -8.60 -39.19 35.72
CA SER A 19 -7.17 -39.49 35.78
C SER A 19 -6.75 -40.58 34.79
N SER A 20 -7.63 -41.04 33.89
CA SER A 20 -7.27 -42.04 32.88
C SER A 20 -6.31 -41.47 31.82
N PRO A 21 -5.40 -42.28 31.24
CA PRO A 21 -4.44 -41.80 30.25
C PRO A 21 -5.11 -41.20 29.01
N VAL A 22 -6.29 -41.72 28.62
CA VAL A 22 -7.09 -41.17 27.51
C VAL A 22 -7.62 -39.77 27.85
N SER A 23 -8.16 -39.58 29.06
CA SER A 23 -8.65 -38.27 29.52
C SER A 23 -7.51 -37.23 29.61
N LEU A 24 -6.32 -37.66 30.04
CA LEU A 24 -5.13 -36.80 30.09
C LEU A 24 -4.68 -36.37 28.69
N VAL A 25 -4.70 -37.27 27.70
CA VAL A 25 -4.39 -36.93 26.30
C VAL A 25 -5.42 -35.96 25.71
N GLU A 26 -6.71 -36.20 25.90
CA GLU A 26 -7.76 -35.30 25.39
C GLU A 26 -7.72 -33.90 26.00
N ARG A 27 -7.35 -33.80 27.28
CA ARG A 27 -7.16 -32.51 27.95
C ARG A 27 -5.88 -31.83 27.48
N GLY A 28 -4.80 -32.59 27.32
CA GLY A 28 -3.54 -32.10 26.76
C GLY A 28 -3.76 -31.51 25.36
N LEU A 29 -4.49 -32.21 24.48
CA LEU A 29 -4.80 -31.73 23.13
C LEU A 29 -5.61 -30.42 23.16
N ARG A 30 -6.63 -30.33 24.03
CA ARG A 30 -7.38 -29.07 24.23
C ARG A 30 -6.51 -27.92 24.74
N CYS A 31 -5.54 -28.19 25.62
CA CYS A 31 -4.58 -27.17 26.07
C CYS A 31 -3.69 -26.69 24.91
N ILE A 32 -3.24 -27.59 24.04
CA ILE A 32 -2.46 -27.22 22.84
C ILE A 32 -3.30 -26.38 21.87
N GLU A 33 -4.55 -26.77 21.60
CA GLU A 33 -5.49 -25.99 20.77
C GLU A 33 -5.73 -24.58 21.33
N GLN A 34 -5.73 -24.45 22.65
CA GLN A 34 -5.87 -23.18 23.37
C GLN A 34 -4.54 -22.43 23.59
N ARG A 35 -3.43 -22.93 23.03
CA ARG A 35 -2.08 -22.36 23.13
C ARG A 35 -1.47 -22.38 24.55
N HIS A 36 -1.99 -23.21 25.44
CA HIS A 36 -1.41 -23.47 26.75
C HIS A 36 -0.41 -24.63 26.68
N TYR A 37 0.71 -24.40 25.99
CA TYR A 37 1.66 -25.46 25.62
C TYR A 37 2.35 -26.14 26.81
N ALA A 38 2.66 -25.39 27.88
CA ALA A 38 3.28 -25.94 29.08
C ALA A 38 2.32 -26.90 29.82
N GLU A 39 1.08 -26.47 30.05
CA GLU A 39 0.05 -27.29 30.68
C GLU A 39 -0.28 -28.53 29.84
N GLY A 40 -0.33 -28.39 28.50
CA GLY A 40 -0.51 -29.51 27.59
C GLY A 40 0.61 -30.54 27.68
N ALA A 41 1.87 -30.09 27.71
CA ALA A 41 3.05 -30.95 27.83
C ALA A 41 3.07 -31.73 29.16
N ASP A 42 2.71 -31.09 30.28
CA ASP A 42 2.63 -31.74 31.58
C ASP A 42 1.57 -32.86 31.59
N LEU A 43 0.41 -32.61 30.96
CA LEU A 43 -0.66 -33.61 30.83
C LEU A 43 -0.25 -34.79 29.95
N PHE A 44 0.47 -34.57 28.85
CA PHE A 44 0.98 -35.66 28.02
C PHE A 44 2.07 -36.47 28.71
N LYS A 45 2.92 -35.84 29.52
CA LYS A 45 3.91 -36.53 30.34
C LYS A 45 3.24 -37.43 31.39
N LEU A 46 2.22 -36.93 32.07
CA LEU A 46 1.42 -37.74 33.01
C LEU A 46 0.69 -38.89 32.30
N ALA A 47 0.15 -38.66 31.10
CA ALA A 47 -0.47 -39.72 30.31
C ALA A 47 0.56 -40.80 29.93
N ARG A 48 1.77 -40.40 29.54
CA ARG A 48 2.88 -41.27 29.15
C ARG A 48 3.33 -42.20 30.28
N GLU A 49 3.35 -41.71 31.52
CA GLU A 49 3.74 -42.46 32.71
C GLU A 49 2.74 -43.58 33.07
N GLN A 50 1.49 -43.48 32.59
CA GLN A 50 0.42 -44.43 32.88
C GLN A 50 0.18 -45.47 31.78
N LEU A 51 0.94 -45.43 30.67
CA LEU A 51 0.77 -46.37 29.56
C LEU A 51 1.52 -47.70 29.82
N PHE A 52 0.80 -48.82 29.77
CA PHE A 52 1.36 -50.17 29.91
C PHE A 52 1.96 -50.73 28.61
N THR A 53 2.82 -51.75 28.73
CA THR A 53 3.45 -52.48 27.63
C THR A 53 2.40 -53.11 26.71
N GLY A 54 2.30 -52.60 25.48
CA GLY A 54 1.30 -52.98 24.47
C GLY A 54 0.82 -51.83 23.58
N GLN A 55 1.01 -50.57 24.02
CA GLN A 55 0.60 -49.36 23.29
C GLN A 55 1.78 -48.60 22.65
N GLY A 56 2.62 -49.32 21.89
CA GLY A 56 3.88 -48.79 21.33
C GLY A 56 3.72 -47.59 20.38
N GLN A 57 2.64 -47.53 19.61
CA GLN A 57 2.40 -46.42 18.67
C GLN A 57 1.98 -45.13 19.39
N LEU A 58 1.11 -45.23 20.40
CA LEU A 58 0.65 -44.08 21.17
C LEU A 58 1.79 -43.50 22.03
N THR A 59 2.62 -44.36 22.61
CA THR A 59 3.82 -43.94 23.34
C THR A 59 4.82 -43.21 22.44
N ALA A 60 5.10 -43.73 21.24
CA ALA A 60 5.97 -43.06 20.27
C ALA A 60 5.41 -41.71 19.78
N ALA A 61 4.09 -41.62 19.57
CA ALA A 61 3.44 -40.38 19.17
C ALA A 61 3.51 -39.31 20.27
N LEU A 62 3.26 -39.68 21.54
CA LEU A 62 3.38 -38.77 22.68
C LEU A 62 4.83 -38.31 22.90
N ASP A 63 5.82 -39.19 22.72
CA ASP A 63 7.23 -38.83 22.82
C ASP A 63 7.64 -37.83 21.72
N THR A 64 7.18 -38.04 20.49
CA THR A 64 7.43 -37.14 19.36
C THR A 64 6.81 -35.77 19.61
N LEU A 65 5.57 -35.74 20.11
CA LEU A 65 4.85 -34.50 20.40
C LEU A 65 5.48 -33.73 21.57
N ASN A 66 5.91 -34.44 22.62
CA ASN A 66 6.66 -33.84 23.72
C ASN A 66 8.00 -33.25 23.24
N GLN A 67 8.73 -33.98 22.39
CA GLN A 67 9.99 -33.51 21.81
C GLN A 67 9.79 -32.25 20.96
N ALA A 68 8.75 -32.22 20.12
CA ALA A 68 8.41 -31.04 19.31
C ALA A 68 8.01 -29.84 20.19
N THR A 69 7.24 -30.07 21.25
CA THR A 69 6.81 -29.02 22.19
C THR A 69 8.01 -28.44 22.96
N MET A 70 8.93 -29.28 23.41
CA MET A 70 10.16 -28.84 24.08
C MET A 70 11.07 -28.05 23.13
N SER A 71 11.24 -28.52 21.88
CA SER A 71 12.01 -27.79 20.87
C SER A 71 11.41 -26.42 20.54
N TYR A 72 10.08 -26.32 20.52
CA TYR A 72 9.37 -25.05 20.32
C TYR A 72 9.60 -24.07 21.49
N LEU A 73 9.47 -24.55 22.73
CA LEU A 73 9.71 -23.74 23.93
C LEU A 73 11.16 -23.27 24.05
N ASP A 74 12.12 -24.11 23.65
CA ASP A 74 13.54 -23.75 23.64
C ASP A 74 13.84 -22.67 22.58
N ALA A 75 13.37 -22.85 21.35
CA ALA A 75 13.50 -21.82 20.30
C ALA A 75 12.85 -20.48 20.70
N GLN A 76 11.70 -20.52 21.37
CA GLN A 76 11.04 -19.33 21.92
C GLN A 76 11.90 -18.64 22.98
N ARG A 77 12.58 -19.40 23.84
CA ARG A 77 13.49 -18.87 24.87
C ARG A 77 14.72 -18.22 24.25
N THR A 78 15.36 -18.90 23.30
CA THR A 78 16.53 -18.37 22.58
C THR A 78 16.19 -17.06 21.87
N LEU A 79 15.03 -16.98 21.22
CA LEU A 79 14.59 -15.76 20.54
C LEU A 79 14.33 -14.61 21.53
N LEU A 80 13.78 -14.90 22.71
CA LEU A 80 13.58 -13.91 23.76
C LEU A 80 14.92 -13.37 24.30
N GLU A 81 15.88 -14.27 24.54
CA GLU A 81 17.23 -13.92 25.01
C GLU A 81 17.99 -13.09 23.96
N ALA A 82 17.94 -13.49 22.68
CA ALA A 82 18.52 -12.74 21.58
C ALA A 82 17.89 -11.35 21.44
N SER A 83 16.56 -11.25 21.56
CA SER A 83 15.86 -9.96 21.52
C SER A 83 16.24 -9.05 22.69
N LYS A 84 16.44 -9.61 23.89
CA LYS A 84 16.88 -8.86 25.06
C LYS A 84 18.30 -8.33 24.85
N HIS A 85 19.22 -9.16 24.39
CA HIS A 85 20.59 -8.75 24.07
C HIS A 85 20.65 -7.66 23.00
N LEU A 86 19.80 -7.74 21.97
CA LEU A 86 19.73 -6.73 20.93
C LEU A 86 19.24 -5.38 21.48
N ALA A 87 18.26 -5.38 22.39
CA ALA A 87 17.79 -4.17 23.06
C ALA A 87 18.86 -3.57 24.00
N GLU A 88 19.59 -4.41 24.74
CA GLU A 88 20.70 -3.97 25.60
C GLU A 88 21.83 -3.35 24.77
N SER A 89 22.19 -3.97 23.64
CA SER A 89 23.20 -3.47 22.71
C SER A 89 22.79 -2.15 22.05
N ASP A 90 21.50 -1.96 21.72
CA ASP A 90 20.99 -0.71 21.15
C ASP A 90 21.07 0.43 22.17
N VAL A 91 20.70 0.19 23.44
CA VAL A 91 20.85 1.19 24.51
C VAL A 91 22.31 1.60 24.69
N GLU A 92 23.24 0.64 24.66
CA GLU A 92 24.68 0.92 24.75
C GLU A 92 25.19 1.72 23.54
N GLN A 93 24.79 1.33 22.33
CA GLN A 93 25.17 2.02 21.10
C GLN A 93 24.62 3.46 21.08
N GLN A 94 23.37 3.68 21.48
CA GLN A 94 22.78 5.01 21.58
C GLN A 94 23.48 5.88 22.64
N ALA A 95 23.88 5.29 23.78
CA ALA A 95 24.66 5.99 24.78
C ALA A 95 26.03 6.43 24.25
N GLN A 96 26.71 5.58 23.48
CA GLN A 96 27.98 5.94 22.82
C GLN A 96 27.80 7.02 21.75
N ILE A 97 26.76 6.94 20.93
CA ILE A 97 26.42 7.98 19.94
C ILE A 97 26.12 9.32 20.64
N ALA A 98 25.37 9.30 21.75
CA ALA A 98 25.08 10.49 22.52
C ALA A 98 26.34 11.09 23.18
N ALA A 99 27.26 10.26 23.66
CA ALA A 99 28.55 10.69 24.17
C ALA A 99 29.40 11.34 23.07
N LEU A 100 29.48 10.72 21.88
CA LEU A 100 30.16 11.30 20.70
C LEU A 100 29.54 12.64 20.29
N LYS A 101 28.21 12.75 20.26
CA LYS A 101 27.51 14.02 19.98
C LYS A 101 27.80 15.11 20.99
N LYS A 102 28.04 14.78 22.27
CA LYS A 102 28.45 15.75 23.31
C LYS A 102 29.90 16.21 23.16
N LEU A 103 30.76 15.36 22.61
CA LEU A 103 32.19 15.67 22.36
C LEU A 103 32.41 16.35 21.00
N LEU A 104 31.46 16.23 20.06
CA LEU A 104 31.54 16.84 18.73
C LEU A 104 31.76 18.36 18.76
N PRO A 105 31.08 19.16 19.62
CA PRO A 105 31.30 20.60 19.69
C PRO A 105 32.69 20.97 20.21
N THR A 106 33.23 20.18 21.15
CA THR A 106 34.57 20.39 21.72
C THR A 106 35.66 20.04 20.70
N LEU A 107 35.47 18.98 19.91
CA LEU A 107 36.32 18.67 18.76
C LEU A 107 36.22 19.71 17.64
N LEU A 108 35.07 20.37 17.48
CA LEU A 108 34.87 21.45 16.53
C LEU A 108 35.42 22.81 17.01
N GLU A 109 35.62 22.99 18.32
CA GLU A 109 36.31 24.15 18.89
C GLU A 109 37.85 24.01 18.79
N ASP A 110 38.38 22.78 18.82
CA ASP A 110 39.80 22.50 18.60
C ASP A 110 40.20 22.50 17.11
N VAL A 111 39.23 22.40 16.19
CA VAL A 111 39.46 22.57 14.76
C VAL A 111 39.16 24.02 14.40
N ASP A 112 40.24 24.80 14.29
CA ASP A 112 40.24 26.20 13.88
C ASP A 112 39.65 26.38 12.46
N ILE A 113 38.32 26.43 12.35
CA ILE A 113 37.61 26.75 11.10
C ILE A 113 37.60 28.27 10.93
N ALA A 114 38.77 28.83 10.63
CA ALA A 114 38.94 30.21 10.18
C ALA A 114 38.58 30.41 8.69
N SER A 115 37.83 29.49 8.03
CA SER A 115 37.61 29.58 6.57
C SER A 115 36.16 29.53 6.08
N TYR A 116 35.14 29.32 6.92
CA TYR A 116 33.76 29.24 6.43
C TYR A 116 32.74 29.96 7.33
N THR A 117 32.83 31.28 7.42
CA THR A 117 31.70 32.11 7.84
C THR A 117 31.42 33.21 6.82
N ARG A 118 30.40 32.99 5.99
CA ARG A 118 29.52 34.07 5.56
C ARG A 118 28.10 33.56 5.36
N ALA A 119 27.26 33.96 6.32
CA ALA A 119 25.87 34.41 6.19
C ALA A 119 24.97 33.69 7.19
N GLY A 120 24.53 34.47 8.18
CA GLY A 120 23.71 34.07 9.31
C GLY A 120 22.23 33.79 8.97
N PRO A 121 21.43 33.54 10.02
CA PRO A 121 20.23 32.71 9.96
C PRO A 121 18.93 33.52 9.94
N GLY A 122 17.88 32.92 9.36
CA GLY A 122 16.52 33.47 9.34
C GLY A 122 15.46 32.37 9.42
N ASN A 123 15.20 31.91 10.65
CA ASN A 123 13.91 31.51 11.22
C ASN A 123 12.91 30.72 10.33
N ASN A 124 12.87 29.38 10.50
CA ASN A 124 11.87 28.50 9.90
C ASN A 124 10.64 28.35 10.79
N SER A 125 9.52 28.89 10.32
CA SER A 125 8.19 28.35 10.62
C SER A 125 7.33 28.40 9.36
N LYS A 126 6.53 27.34 9.19
CA LYS A 126 5.54 27.06 8.13
C LYS A 126 6.02 26.10 7.04
N GLY A 127 5.50 24.88 7.16
CA GLY A 127 5.26 23.99 6.04
C GLY A 127 4.36 24.64 4.98
N HIS A 128 4.27 23.97 3.83
CA HIS A 128 3.77 24.46 2.54
C HIS A 128 4.80 25.19 1.69
N GLN A 129 5.88 24.49 1.29
CA GLN A 129 6.66 24.87 0.11
C GLN A 129 7.04 23.62 -0.69
N SER A 130 6.14 23.23 -1.58
CA SER A 130 6.42 22.29 -2.68
C SER A 130 5.51 22.62 -3.87
N LEU A 131 5.48 23.88 -4.31
CA LEU A 131 4.82 24.33 -5.56
C LEU A 131 5.55 25.51 -6.22
N GLN A 132 6.85 25.66 -5.98
CA GLN A 132 7.67 26.66 -6.67
C GLN A 132 8.82 25.97 -7.36
N LEU A 133 8.56 25.45 -8.55
CA LEU A 133 9.51 25.33 -9.65
C LEU A 133 8.70 24.84 -10.84
N LEU A 134 8.21 25.79 -11.64
CA LEU A 134 7.83 25.72 -13.07
C LEU A 134 6.99 26.98 -13.39
N ARG A 135 7.63 28.15 -13.33
CA ARG A 135 7.12 29.38 -13.95
C ARG A 135 7.98 29.64 -15.18
N THR A 136 7.54 29.20 -16.34
CA THR A 136 7.99 29.79 -17.61
C THR A 136 7.25 31.11 -17.83
N PRO A 137 7.89 32.14 -18.41
CA PRO A 137 7.24 33.42 -18.66
C PRO A 137 6.17 33.28 -19.75
N PRO A 138 5.14 34.14 -19.75
CA PRO A 138 4.14 34.15 -20.81
C PRO A 138 4.79 34.59 -22.12
N SER A 139 4.65 33.79 -23.17
CA SER A 139 4.90 34.21 -24.54
C SER A 139 3.84 35.23 -24.95
N GLU A 140 4.29 36.41 -25.36
CA GLU A 140 3.48 37.44 -25.99
C GLU A 140 2.95 36.91 -27.33
N ASP A 141 1.70 36.45 -27.36
CA ASP A 141 0.79 36.50 -28.52
C ASP A 141 -0.58 35.90 -28.11
N GLY A 142 -1.64 36.71 -28.22
CA GLY A 142 -3.04 36.26 -28.26
C GLY A 142 -3.53 35.33 -27.14
N ASN A 143 -3.68 35.88 -25.92
CA ASN A 143 -4.27 35.27 -24.71
C ASN A 143 -4.28 33.72 -24.69
N PRO A 144 -3.13 33.08 -24.39
CA PRO A 144 -3.05 31.61 -24.35
C PRO A 144 -4.03 31.08 -23.30
N LEU A 145 -4.79 30.05 -23.67
CA LEU A 145 -5.68 29.36 -22.73
C LEU A 145 -4.88 28.98 -21.47
N PRO A 146 -5.45 29.15 -20.26
CA PRO A 146 -4.77 28.83 -19.02
C PRO A 146 -4.20 27.40 -18.99
N THR A 147 -3.04 27.25 -18.34
CA THR A 147 -2.47 25.94 -18.02
C THR A 147 -3.47 25.09 -17.25
N LEU A 148 -3.52 23.79 -17.57
CA LEU A 148 -4.35 22.82 -16.84
C LEU A 148 -3.49 21.97 -15.90
N TYR A 149 -4.05 21.66 -14.73
CA TYR A 149 -3.58 20.58 -13.88
C TYR A 149 -4.66 19.50 -13.81
N VAL A 150 -4.28 18.26 -14.12
CA VAL A 150 -5.18 17.10 -14.12
C VAL A 150 -4.81 16.19 -12.96
N THR A 151 -5.79 15.89 -12.11
CA THR A 151 -5.70 14.82 -11.11
C THR A 151 -6.25 13.55 -11.73
N CYS A 152 -5.43 12.51 -11.85
CA CYS A 152 -5.79 11.21 -12.45
C CYS A 152 -5.77 10.07 -11.43
N PHE A 153 -5.08 10.22 -10.30
CA PHE A 153 -5.12 9.27 -9.19
C PHE A 153 -6.31 9.56 -8.29
N GLY A 154 -7.10 8.53 -8.00
CA GLY A 154 -8.32 8.69 -7.22
C GLY A 154 -9.41 9.36 -8.04
N HIS A 155 -9.96 10.47 -7.56
CA HIS A 155 -11.05 11.17 -8.24
C HIS A 155 -10.51 12.06 -9.36
N PHE A 156 -11.00 11.86 -10.58
CA PHE A 156 -10.61 12.64 -11.73
C PHE A 156 -11.08 14.09 -11.63
N GLU A 157 -10.14 15.02 -11.66
CA GLU A 157 -10.40 16.45 -11.57
C GLU A 157 -9.51 17.23 -12.53
N ILE A 158 -10.03 18.32 -13.09
CA ILE A 158 -9.25 19.26 -13.89
C ILE A 158 -9.37 20.64 -13.26
N ARG A 159 -8.23 21.27 -13.00
CA ARG A 159 -8.12 22.65 -12.52
C ARG A 159 -7.43 23.52 -13.55
N ARG A 160 -7.84 24.78 -13.61
CA ARG A 160 -7.09 25.80 -14.36
C ARG A 160 -6.14 26.49 -13.40
N PHE A 161 -4.88 26.62 -13.82
CA PHE A 161 -3.93 27.45 -13.12
C PHE A 161 -4.30 28.92 -13.31
N SER A 162 -5.13 29.40 -12.39
CA SER A 162 -5.64 30.76 -12.26
C SER A 162 -5.34 31.20 -10.82
N PRO A 163 -5.24 32.51 -10.50
CA PRO A 163 -5.05 33.00 -9.12
C PRO A 163 -6.00 32.40 -8.07
N TYR A 164 -7.08 31.72 -8.47
CA TYR A 164 -8.07 31.10 -7.59
C TYR A 164 -8.09 29.56 -7.62
N ASP A 165 -7.22 28.89 -8.41
CA ASP A 165 -7.09 27.42 -8.57
C ASP A 165 -8.44 26.66 -8.52
N GLN A 166 -9.39 27.05 -9.37
CA GLN A 166 -10.74 26.50 -9.31
C GLN A 166 -10.90 25.25 -10.20
N PRO A 167 -11.62 24.22 -9.73
CA PRO A 167 -11.97 23.06 -10.53
C PRO A 167 -12.91 23.46 -11.67
N ILE A 168 -12.68 22.88 -12.85
CA ILE A 168 -13.57 23.02 -13.99
C ILE A 168 -14.75 22.07 -13.77
N ASN A 169 -15.95 22.63 -13.68
CA ASN A 169 -17.18 21.84 -13.73
C ASN A 169 -17.39 21.29 -15.15
N LEU A 170 -16.95 20.05 -15.36
CA LEU A 170 -17.14 19.35 -16.62
C LEU A 170 -18.62 19.08 -16.91
N CYS A 171 -18.94 18.86 -18.18
CA CYS A 171 -20.30 18.50 -18.59
C CYS A 171 -20.80 17.25 -17.85
N HIS A 172 -22.10 17.17 -17.57
CA HIS A 172 -22.71 15.99 -16.91
C HIS A 172 -22.68 14.71 -17.76
N ASN A 173 -22.27 14.80 -19.03
CA ASN A 173 -22.16 13.66 -19.92
C ASN A 173 -20.92 12.81 -19.55
N LEU A 174 -21.14 11.68 -18.87
CA LEU A 174 -20.08 10.77 -18.42
C LEU A 174 -19.22 10.23 -19.57
N LYS A 175 -19.82 9.92 -20.72
CA LYS A 175 -19.07 9.50 -21.93
C LYS A 175 -18.26 10.66 -22.52
N GLY A 176 -18.77 11.88 -22.42
CA GLY A 176 -17.99 13.09 -22.69
C GLY A 176 -16.77 13.18 -21.81
N GLN A 177 -16.92 13.08 -20.49
CA GLN A 177 -15.77 13.09 -19.59
C GLN A 177 -14.80 11.93 -19.85
N ALA A 178 -15.30 10.74 -20.23
CA ALA A 178 -14.47 9.60 -20.61
C ALA A 178 -13.62 9.86 -21.86
N VAL A 179 -14.12 10.61 -22.86
CA VAL A 179 -13.30 11.06 -24.01
C VAL A 179 -12.10 11.89 -23.52
N LEU A 180 -12.33 12.80 -22.57
CA LEU A 180 -11.26 13.64 -22.05
C LEU A 180 -10.22 12.82 -21.27
N ARG A 181 -10.67 11.93 -20.38
CA ARG A 181 -9.80 11.00 -19.63
C ARG A 181 -8.97 10.12 -20.56
N TYR A 182 -9.61 9.56 -21.58
CA TYR A 182 -8.93 8.78 -22.61
C TYR A 182 -7.86 9.60 -23.31
N LEU A 183 -8.19 10.81 -23.79
CA LEU A 183 -7.22 11.69 -24.43
C LEU A 183 -6.05 12.03 -23.51
N ILE A 184 -6.30 12.31 -22.23
CA ILE A 184 -5.24 12.60 -21.25
C ILE A 184 -4.28 11.42 -21.11
N ALA A 185 -4.81 10.20 -21.09
CA ALA A 185 -4.02 8.98 -20.99
C ALA A 185 -3.18 8.69 -22.25
N GLN A 186 -3.57 9.20 -23.42
CA GLN A 186 -2.84 8.93 -24.66
C GLN A 186 -1.55 9.73 -24.79
N PRO A 187 -0.51 9.16 -25.43
CA PRO A 187 0.70 9.88 -25.80
C PRO A 187 0.38 11.16 -26.59
N LYS A 188 0.96 12.30 -26.18
CA LYS A 188 0.73 13.62 -26.79
C LYS A 188 -0.74 14.08 -26.78
N HIS A 189 -1.54 13.45 -25.94
CA HIS A 189 -2.96 13.71 -25.77
C HIS A 189 -3.79 13.72 -27.06
N ARG A 190 -3.50 12.79 -27.96
CA ARG A 190 -4.12 12.71 -29.30
C ARG A 190 -4.62 11.31 -29.58
N GLU A 191 -5.74 11.23 -30.28
CA GLU A 191 -6.23 9.97 -30.81
C GLU A 191 -7.11 10.17 -32.06
N THR A 192 -7.23 9.12 -32.87
CA THR A 192 -8.17 9.05 -33.98
C THR A 192 -9.63 8.90 -33.50
N ALA A 193 -10.58 9.37 -34.30
CA ALA A 193 -12.00 9.18 -34.03
C ALA A 193 -12.35 7.68 -33.93
N ASP A 194 -11.77 6.84 -34.78
CA ASP A 194 -12.04 5.40 -34.82
C ASP A 194 -11.64 4.71 -33.51
N MET A 195 -10.45 5.01 -32.97
CA MET A 195 -10.00 4.45 -31.70
C MET A 195 -10.81 4.98 -30.51
N LEU A 196 -11.19 6.26 -30.51
CA LEU A 196 -12.10 6.81 -29.49
C LEU A 196 -13.48 6.13 -29.53
N MET A 197 -14.01 5.88 -30.73
CA MET A 197 -15.28 5.17 -30.92
C MET A 197 -15.18 3.72 -30.43
N ALA A 198 -14.15 3.00 -30.84
CA ALA A 198 -13.92 1.61 -30.42
C ALA A 198 -13.76 1.50 -28.90
N ALA A 199 -13.07 2.43 -28.25
CA ALA A 199 -12.83 2.39 -26.81
C ALA A 199 -14.07 2.76 -25.97
N LEU A 200 -14.91 3.69 -26.45
CA LEU A 200 -15.99 4.27 -25.65
C LEU A 200 -17.39 3.79 -26.04
N TRP A 201 -17.57 3.35 -27.28
CA TRP A 201 -18.84 2.86 -27.84
C TRP A 201 -18.61 1.60 -28.72
N PRO A 202 -18.04 0.52 -28.15
CA PRO A 202 -17.69 -0.68 -28.93
C PRO A 202 -18.89 -1.36 -29.61
N GLU A 203 -20.08 -1.25 -29.00
CA GLU A 203 -21.31 -1.89 -29.47
C GLU A 203 -22.11 -1.06 -30.50
N ASP A 204 -21.75 0.20 -30.71
CA ASP A 204 -22.48 1.08 -31.63
C ASP A 204 -21.95 0.96 -33.06
N ALA A 205 -22.84 1.03 -34.05
CA ALA A 205 -22.44 1.17 -35.45
C ALA A 205 -21.60 2.46 -35.66
N PRO A 206 -20.61 2.47 -36.59
CA PRO A 206 -19.67 3.59 -36.73
C PRO A 206 -20.31 4.97 -36.89
N GLU A 207 -21.39 5.07 -37.66
CA GLU A 207 -22.10 6.34 -37.88
C GLU A 207 -22.76 6.88 -36.59
N VAL A 208 -23.30 5.98 -35.78
CA VAL A 208 -23.92 6.29 -34.48
C VAL A 208 -22.86 6.69 -33.47
N ALA A 209 -21.76 5.92 -33.39
CA ALA A 209 -20.64 6.22 -32.52
C ALA A 209 -20.01 7.59 -32.85
N LEU A 210 -19.85 7.91 -34.14
CA LEU A 210 -19.30 9.19 -34.60
C LEU A 210 -20.21 10.36 -34.21
N HIS A 211 -21.52 10.18 -34.35
CA HIS A 211 -22.48 11.19 -33.91
C HIS A 211 -22.39 11.42 -32.39
N LYS A 212 -22.35 10.35 -31.59
CA LYS A 212 -22.19 10.42 -30.12
C LYS A 212 -20.86 11.10 -29.73
N LEU A 213 -19.77 10.78 -30.42
CA LEU A 213 -18.45 11.41 -30.21
C LEU A 213 -18.50 12.91 -30.47
N ARG A 214 -19.14 13.36 -31.56
CA ARG A 214 -19.27 14.79 -31.86
C ARG A 214 -20.06 15.54 -30.78
N ILE A 215 -21.15 14.97 -30.28
CA ILE A 215 -21.93 15.53 -29.17
C ILE A 215 -21.08 15.61 -27.90
N ALA A 216 -20.37 14.53 -27.56
CA ALA A 216 -19.48 14.45 -26.40
C ALA A 216 -18.39 15.54 -26.45
N ILE A 217 -17.71 15.69 -27.58
CA ILE A 217 -16.68 16.72 -27.79
C ILE A 217 -17.28 18.13 -27.71
N SER A 218 -18.47 18.36 -28.28
CA SER A 218 -19.13 19.66 -28.20
C SER A 218 -19.44 20.02 -26.75
N ALA A 219 -19.97 19.09 -25.96
CA ALA A 219 -20.26 19.31 -24.54
C ALA A 219 -18.98 19.57 -23.73
N LEU A 220 -17.90 18.82 -23.99
CA LEU A 220 -16.60 19.05 -23.39
C LEU A 220 -16.05 20.45 -23.70
N ARG A 221 -16.10 20.87 -24.97
CA ARG A 221 -15.66 22.21 -25.39
C ARG A 221 -16.45 23.31 -24.67
N CYS A 222 -17.76 23.15 -24.51
CA CYS A 222 -18.58 24.09 -23.75
C CYS A 222 -18.14 24.19 -22.27
N SER A 223 -17.78 23.08 -21.62
CA SER A 223 -17.28 23.13 -20.24
C SER A 223 -15.85 23.65 -20.13
N LEU A 224 -14.94 23.18 -20.99
CA LEU A 224 -13.50 23.49 -20.93
C LEU A 224 -13.21 24.91 -21.39
N ASN A 225 -13.92 25.43 -22.38
CA ASN A 225 -13.75 26.80 -22.86
C ASN A 225 -14.66 27.79 -22.12
N ARG A 226 -15.39 27.37 -21.07
CA ARG A 226 -16.20 28.28 -20.26
C ARG A 226 -15.32 29.43 -19.78
N ASP A 227 -15.80 30.66 -19.98
CA ASP A 227 -15.13 31.94 -19.66
C ASP A 227 -14.05 32.39 -20.65
N PHE A 228 -13.80 31.63 -21.73
CA PHE A 228 -12.83 31.99 -22.76
C PHE A 228 -13.46 31.99 -24.14
N ALA A 229 -13.27 33.08 -24.88
CA ALA A 229 -13.62 33.11 -26.29
C ALA A 229 -12.73 32.09 -27.02
N SER A 230 -13.35 31.20 -27.78
CA SER A 230 -12.67 30.24 -28.65
C SER A 230 -13.43 30.18 -29.95
N GLU A 231 -12.72 30.14 -31.07
CA GLU A 231 -13.35 29.92 -32.37
C GLU A 231 -14.08 28.56 -32.39
N PRO A 232 -15.15 28.42 -33.21
CA PRO A 232 -15.81 27.13 -33.39
C PRO A 232 -14.81 26.03 -33.77
N GLY A 233 -14.65 25.02 -32.91
CA GLY A 233 -13.69 23.94 -33.11
C GLY A 233 -12.29 24.17 -32.51
N GLY A 234 -12.02 25.36 -31.97
CA GLY A 234 -10.83 25.71 -31.20
C GLY A 234 -10.98 25.50 -29.69
N GLY A 235 -10.04 26.04 -28.92
CA GLY A 235 -10.02 25.92 -27.46
C GLY A 235 -9.09 24.79 -26.98
N TYR A 236 -9.46 24.13 -25.88
CA TYR A 236 -8.65 23.06 -25.29
C TYR A 236 -8.64 21.75 -26.10
N ILE A 237 -9.65 21.48 -26.92
CA ILE A 237 -9.73 20.26 -27.75
C ILE A 237 -9.81 20.65 -29.22
N LEU A 238 -8.79 20.27 -29.98
CA LEU A 238 -8.70 20.47 -31.41
C LEU A 238 -9.13 19.21 -32.17
N CYS A 239 -9.60 19.39 -33.41
CA CYS A 239 -9.92 18.27 -34.30
C CYS A 239 -9.39 18.58 -35.71
N LYS A 240 -8.50 17.75 -36.24
CA LYS A 240 -7.97 17.89 -37.61
C LYS A 240 -7.91 16.51 -38.27
N GLY A 241 -8.63 16.34 -39.38
CA GLY A 241 -8.62 15.09 -40.14
C GLY A 241 -9.05 13.86 -39.33
N GLN A 242 -10.14 13.96 -38.57
CA GLN A 242 -10.62 12.92 -37.63
C GLN A 242 -9.65 12.56 -36.51
N ILE A 243 -8.62 13.36 -36.26
CA ILE A 243 -7.75 13.24 -35.08
C ILE A 243 -8.19 14.29 -34.07
N TYR A 244 -8.57 13.84 -32.88
CA TYR A 244 -8.86 14.68 -31.73
C TYR A 244 -7.61 14.80 -30.86
N GLN A 245 -7.30 16.00 -30.40
CA GLN A 245 -6.10 16.25 -29.61
C GLN A 245 -6.33 17.39 -28.61
N LEU A 246 -5.76 17.28 -27.40
CA LEU A 246 -5.65 18.43 -26.50
C LEU A 246 -4.68 19.45 -27.08
N ASN A 247 -5.10 20.72 -27.11
CA ASN A 247 -4.39 21.79 -27.80
C ASN A 247 -2.90 21.84 -27.39
N PRO A 248 -1.95 21.58 -28.31
CA PRO A 248 -0.52 21.54 -27.98
C PRO A 248 0.06 22.87 -27.50
N SER A 249 -0.61 23.99 -27.80
CA SER A 249 -0.23 25.31 -27.31
C SER A 249 -0.61 25.54 -25.84
N VAL A 250 -1.35 24.61 -25.23
CA VAL A 250 -1.74 24.66 -23.82
C VAL A 250 -0.85 23.74 -23.01
N VAL A 251 -0.26 24.28 -21.94
CA VAL A 251 0.50 23.46 -20.98
C VAL A 251 -0.47 22.64 -20.14
N ILE A 252 -0.23 21.34 -20.07
CA ILE A 252 -1.02 20.41 -19.26
C ILE A 252 -0.05 19.67 -18.34
N HIS A 253 -0.32 19.74 -17.05
CA HIS A 253 0.38 18.97 -16.02
C HIS A 253 -0.57 17.91 -15.47
N SER A 254 -0.02 16.78 -15.04
CA SER A 254 -0.77 15.77 -14.31
C SER A 254 -0.01 15.28 -13.08
N ASP A 255 -0.77 14.83 -12.08
CA ASP A 255 -0.24 14.10 -10.92
C ASP A 255 0.51 12.82 -11.33
N VAL A 256 0.12 12.17 -12.44
CA VAL A 256 0.82 11.03 -13.02
C VAL A 256 2.20 11.40 -13.57
N ASP A 257 2.31 12.51 -14.30
CA ASP A 257 3.60 12.99 -14.81
C ASP A 257 4.55 13.35 -13.66
N GLU A 258 4.02 14.01 -12.63
CA GLU A 258 4.76 14.37 -11.42
C GLU A 258 5.20 13.12 -10.63
N PHE A 259 4.29 12.16 -10.45
CA PHE A 259 4.57 10.86 -9.84
C PHE A 259 5.70 10.11 -10.55
N LEU A 260 5.62 9.98 -11.88
CA LEU A 260 6.63 9.29 -12.67
C LEU A 260 7.96 10.05 -12.70
N SER A 261 7.92 11.38 -12.70
CA SER A 261 9.11 12.22 -12.60
C SER A 261 9.83 12.00 -11.26
N LEU A 262 9.11 12.08 -10.14
CA LEU A 262 9.64 11.84 -8.81
C LEU A 262 10.18 10.41 -8.66
N TYR A 263 9.50 9.42 -9.22
CA TYR A 263 9.99 8.05 -9.27
C TYR A 263 11.34 7.93 -10.00
N ARG A 264 11.48 8.56 -11.18
CA ARG A 264 12.75 8.56 -11.94
C ARG A 264 13.88 9.26 -11.18
N VAL A 265 13.60 10.42 -10.57
CA VAL A 265 14.59 11.16 -9.77
C VAL A 265 15.01 10.35 -8.55
N GLY A 266 14.05 9.69 -7.87
CA GLY A 266 14.35 8.81 -6.73
C GLY A 266 15.21 7.61 -7.11
N GLN A 267 14.99 7.00 -8.28
CA GLN A 267 15.85 5.92 -8.80
C GLN A 267 17.28 6.37 -9.11
N GLN A 268 17.47 7.64 -9.45
CA GLN A 268 18.78 8.21 -9.79
C GLN A 268 19.45 8.90 -8.61
N ALA A 269 18.85 8.87 -7.42
CA ALA A 269 19.36 9.58 -6.26
C ALA A 269 20.65 8.94 -5.72
N ASN A 270 21.60 9.78 -5.31
CA ASN A 270 22.92 9.35 -4.85
C ASN A 270 22.95 8.75 -3.43
N SER A 271 21.83 8.81 -2.70
CA SER A 271 21.72 8.26 -1.35
C SER A 271 20.32 7.72 -1.09
N SER A 272 20.24 6.72 -0.21
CA SER A 272 18.96 6.12 0.17
C SER A 272 18.00 7.12 0.81
N ALA A 273 18.51 8.10 1.57
CA ALA A 273 17.69 9.14 2.18
C ALA A 273 17.09 10.10 1.12
N ALA A 274 17.86 10.48 0.10
CA ALA A 274 17.35 11.31 -0.99
C ALA A 274 16.32 10.54 -1.82
N ALA A 275 16.60 9.27 -2.14
CA ALA A 275 15.65 8.39 -2.83
C ALA A 275 14.32 8.28 -2.06
N ALA A 276 14.39 8.04 -0.75
CA ALA A 276 13.22 7.96 0.12
C ALA A 276 12.40 9.26 0.12
N GLY A 277 13.05 10.43 0.15
CA GLY A 277 12.34 11.71 0.05
C GLY A 277 11.54 11.86 -1.25
N HIS A 278 12.12 11.48 -2.39
CA HIS A 278 11.43 11.52 -3.69
C HIS A 278 10.30 10.49 -3.79
N PHE A 279 10.53 9.27 -3.32
CA PHE A 279 9.50 8.23 -3.30
C PHE A 279 8.34 8.59 -2.38
N GLU A 280 8.60 9.17 -1.21
CA GLU A 280 7.54 9.62 -0.32
C GLU A 280 6.70 10.73 -0.98
N ALA A 281 7.34 11.70 -1.64
CA ALA A 281 6.64 12.75 -2.36
C ALA A 281 5.76 12.16 -3.48
N ALA A 282 6.28 11.21 -4.26
CA ALA A 282 5.51 10.53 -5.31
C ALA A 282 4.31 9.77 -4.72
N CYS A 283 4.52 9.00 -3.66
CA CYS A 283 3.46 8.22 -3.04
C CYS A 283 2.33 9.07 -2.43
N ARG A 284 2.58 10.34 -2.10
CA ARG A 284 1.53 11.29 -1.65
C ARG A 284 0.59 11.72 -2.78
N LEU A 285 1.04 11.69 -4.04
CA LEU A 285 0.21 11.99 -5.21
C LEU A 285 -0.74 10.84 -5.55
N TYR A 286 -0.34 9.60 -5.24
CA TYR A 286 -1.16 8.41 -5.45
C TYR A 286 -2.27 8.33 -4.39
N THR A 287 -3.40 8.97 -4.65
CA THR A 287 -4.56 8.99 -3.73
C THR A 287 -5.55 7.85 -3.97
N GLY A 288 -5.41 7.13 -5.09
CA GLY A 288 -6.25 5.99 -5.47
C GLY A 288 -5.88 5.48 -6.86
N PRO A 289 -6.60 4.47 -7.38
CA PRO A 289 -6.35 3.92 -8.70
C PRO A 289 -6.41 4.99 -9.80
N PHE A 290 -5.57 4.84 -10.82
CA PHE A 290 -5.62 5.66 -12.02
C PHE A 290 -6.98 5.53 -12.71
N MET A 291 -7.61 6.68 -13.01
CA MET A 291 -8.90 6.78 -13.68
C MET A 291 -9.96 5.89 -13.00
N SER A 292 -10.24 6.18 -11.72
CA SER A 292 -11.17 5.37 -10.91
C SER A 292 -12.62 5.43 -11.41
N GLU A 293 -12.96 6.38 -12.26
CA GLU A 293 -14.28 6.49 -12.89
C GLU A 293 -14.49 5.46 -14.02
N ASP A 294 -13.41 4.90 -14.58
CA ASP A 294 -13.44 4.04 -15.76
C ASP A 294 -13.02 2.59 -15.41
N LEU A 295 -13.59 2.04 -14.33
CA LEU A 295 -13.31 0.67 -13.86
C LEU A 295 -13.82 -0.42 -14.82
N TYR A 296 -14.88 -0.13 -15.57
CA TYR A 296 -15.56 -1.09 -16.46
C TYR A 296 -15.15 -0.90 -17.94
N THR A 297 -13.99 -0.31 -18.18
CA THR A 297 -13.45 -0.13 -19.53
C THR A 297 -12.04 -0.71 -19.58
N ASP A 298 -11.65 -1.22 -20.74
CA ASP A 298 -10.39 -1.94 -20.89
C ASP A 298 -9.19 -1.01 -21.11
N TRP A 299 -9.42 0.18 -21.68
CA TRP A 299 -8.34 1.08 -22.09
C TRP A 299 -7.40 1.56 -20.95
N PRO A 300 -7.82 1.77 -19.68
CA PRO A 300 -6.92 2.20 -18.62
C PRO A 300 -6.25 1.04 -17.89
N VAL A 301 -6.64 -0.23 -18.14
CA VAL A 301 -6.26 -1.39 -17.30
C VAL A 301 -4.74 -1.54 -17.23
N ILE A 302 -4.07 -1.59 -18.38
CA ILE A 302 -2.61 -1.77 -18.44
C ILE A 302 -1.88 -0.64 -17.70
N GLN A 303 -2.23 0.61 -18.00
CA GLN A 303 -1.58 1.77 -17.38
C GLN A 303 -1.86 1.83 -15.87
N ARG A 304 -3.08 1.48 -15.44
CA ARG A 304 -3.46 1.42 -14.02
C ARG A 304 -2.62 0.38 -13.28
N GLU A 305 -2.42 -0.80 -13.87
CA GLU A 305 -1.57 -1.85 -13.29
C GLU A 305 -0.10 -1.42 -13.21
N GLU A 306 0.45 -0.81 -14.26
CA GLU A 306 1.84 -0.32 -14.26
C GLU A 306 2.08 0.75 -13.18
N LEU A 307 1.15 1.70 -13.05
CA LEU A 307 1.22 2.76 -12.04
C LEU A 307 1.06 2.19 -10.62
N SER A 308 0.16 1.23 -10.44
CA SER A 308 -0.02 0.51 -9.18
C SER A 308 1.24 -0.26 -8.76
N LYS A 309 1.86 -1.00 -9.68
CA LYS A 309 3.13 -1.70 -9.43
C LYS A 309 4.25 -0.72 -9.08
N THR A 310 4.33 0.41 -9.78
CA THR A 310 5.30 1.47 -9.49
C THR A 310 5.11 2.05 -8.09
N TYR A 311 3.86 2.29 -7.69
CA TYR A 311 3.50 2.75 -6.35
C TYR A 311 3.91 1.74 -5.26
N ILE A 312 3.57 0.47 -5.44
CA ILE A 312 3.93 -0.62 -4.52
C ILE A 312 5.46 -0.70 -4.36
N ALA A 313 6.21 -0.66 -5.47
CA ALA A 313 7.67 -0.72 -5.44
C ALA A 313 8.28 0.44 -4.63
N MET A 314 7.78 1.67 -4.80
CA MET A 314 8.22 2.82 -4.00
C MET A 314 7.87 2.66 -2.52
N CYS A 315 6.66 2.20 -2.20
CA CYS A 315 6.23 1.95 -0.83
C CYS A 315 7.07 0.86 -0.16
N ALA A 316 7.44 -0.20 -0.89
CA ALA A 316 8.31 -1.26 -0.40
C ALA A 316 9.71 -0.71 -0.06
N LYS A 317 10.28 0.15 -0.91
CA LYS A 317 11.55 0.83 -0.63
C LYS A 317 11.48 1.78 0.55
N LEU A 318 10.36 2.47 0.73
CA LEU A 318 10.14 3.30 1.90
C LEU A 318 10.00 2.48 3.18
N ALA A 319 9.31 1.34 3.13
CA ALA A 319 9.17 0.45 4.27
C ALA A 319 10.52 -0.14 4.69
N GLU A 320 11.29 -0.65 3.73
CA GLU A 320 12.68 -1.14 3.92
C GLU A 320 13.57 -0.07 4.55
N PHE A 321 13.63 1.12 3.94
CA PHE A 321 14.41 2.24 4.45
C PHE A 321 14.04 2.60 5.90
N ASN A 322 12.75 2.67 6.22
CA ASN A 322 12.31 3.02 7.58
C ASN A 322 12.58 1.91 8.59
N LEU A 323 12.55 0.63 8.20
CA LEU A 323 12.94 -0.47 9.08
C LEU A 323 14.43 -0.40 9.43
N GLU A 324 15.28 -0.17 8.44
CA GLU A 324 16.74 -0.04 8.61
C GLU A 324 17.14 1.11 9.54
N HIS A 325 16.34 2.19 9.57
CA HIS A 325 16.62 3.39 10.36
C HIS A 325 15.86 3.42 11.71
N GLY A 326 15.18 2.34 12.09
CA GLY A 326 14.43 2.27 13.36
C GLY A 326 13.11 3.08 13.37
N CYS A 327 12.69 3.62 12.22
CA CYS A 327 11.45 4.38 12.05
C CYS A 327 10.25 3.44 11.88
N HIS A 328 10.03 2.55 12.85
CA HIS A 328 9.06 1.45 12.73
C HIS A 328 7.61 1.87 12.49
N LYS A 329 7.20 3.07 12.96
CA LYS A 329 5.86 3.60 12.70
C LYS A 329 5.66 3.93 11.21
N ASP A 330 6.66 4.53 10.59
CA ASP A 330 6.63 4.88 9.17
C ASP A 330 6.78 3.63 8.30
N ALA A 331 7.61 2.67 8.71
CA ALA A 331 7.66 1.35 8.07
C ALA A 331 6.28 0.68 8.04
N ALA A 332 5.58 0.64 9.18
CA ALA A 332 4.23 0.10 9.25
C ALA A 332 3.25 0.87 8.36
N LYS A 333 3.34 2.20 8.28
CA LYS A 333 2.51 3.04 7.41
C LYS A 333 2.67 2.63 5.93
N TRP A 334 3.90 2.43 5.47
CA TRP A 334 4.16 2.07 4.06
C TRP A 334 3.79 0.63 3.75
N ALA A 335 4.04 -0.32 4.66
CA ALA A 335 3.57 -1.69 4.51
C ALA A 335 2.03 -1.77 4.45
N ILE A 336 1.32 -1.01 5.28
CA ILE A 336 -0.15 -0.90 5.21
C ILE A 336 -0.61 -0.29 3.87
N ALA A 337 0.16 0.66 3.32
CA ALA A 337 -0.17 1.28 2.04
C ALA A 337 -0.10 0.27 0.88
N ILE A 338 0.91 -0.61 0.87
CA ILE A 338 1.01 -1.72 -0.08
C ILE A 338 -0.21 -2.64 0.06
N LEU A 339 -0.51 -3.07 1.30
CA LEU A 339 -1.60 -4.01 1.58
C LEU A 339 -3.00 -3.48 1.25
N LYS A 340 -3.17 -2.17 1.04
CA LYS A 340 -4.44 -1.59 0.55
C LYS A 340 -4.61 -1.76 -0.96
N VAL A 341 -3.49 -1.86 -1.69
CA VAL A 341 -3.47 -2.01 -3.15
C VAL A 341 -3.38 -3.49 -3.51
N ASP A 342 -2.45 -4.22 -2.88
CA ASP A 342 -2.30 -5.66 -3.02
C ASP A 342 -2.34 -6.32 -1.63
N HIS A 343 -3.48 -6.93 -1.31
CA HIS A 343 -3.69 -7.59 -0.03
C HIS A 343 -2.93 -8.92 0.09
N CYS A 344 -2.42 -9.46 -1.02
CA CYS A 344 -1.66 -10.71 -1.06
C CYS A 344 -0.15 -10.50 -0.99
N ASP A 345 0.33 -9.26 -0.86
CA ASP A 345 1.77 -8.97 -0.79
C ASP A 345 2.38 -9.51 0.52
N GLU A 346 3.00 -10.69 0.44
CA GLU A 346 3.60 -11.39 1.57
C GLU A 346 4.74 -10.60 2.22
N GLU A 347 5.50 -9.85 1.44
CA GLU A 347 6.63 -9.06 1.94
C GLU A 347 6.13 -7.85 2.72
N ALA A 348 5.08 -7.17 2.25
CA ALA A 348 4.42 -6.12 3.02
C ALA A 348 3.83 -6.67 4.33
N HIS A 349 3.23 -7.86 4.31
CA HIS A 349 2.82 -8.55 5.54
C HIS A 349 4.00 -8.76 6.51
N ARG A 350 5.15 -9.24 6.00
CA ARG A 350 6.38 -9.48 6.76
C ARG A 350 6.94 -8.19 7.37
N GLN A 351 7.08 -7.14 6.57
CA GLN A 351 7.56 -5.82 7.00
C GLN A 351 6.66 -5.22 8.08
N LEU A 352 5.33 -5.36 7.95
CA LEU A 352 4.39 -4.90 8.96
C LEU A 352 4.51 -5.67 10.28
N MET A 353 4.72 -6.99 10.21
CA MET A 353 4.98 -7.82 11.41
C MET A 353 6.28 -7.42 12.10
N GLN A 354 7.36 -7.19 11.34
CA GLN A 354 8.64 -6.72 11.88
C GLN A 354 8.49 -5.36 12.55
N ALA A 355 7.80 -4.42 11.90
CA ALA A 355 7.53 -3.10 12.46
C ALA A 355 6.71 -3.16 13.76
N TYR A 356 5.71 -4.04 13.86
CA TYR A 356 4.95 -4.25 15.10
C TYR A 356 5.80 -4.90 16.19
N ALA A 357 6.59 -5.92 15.86
CA ALA A 357 7.46 -6.59 16.83
C ALA A 357 8.47 -5.61 17.44
N ALA A 358 9.12 -4.78 16.62
CA ALA A 358 10.08 -3.77 17.08
C ALA A 358 9.45 -2.67 17.96
N GLN A 359 8.14 -2.43 17.83
CA GLN A 359 7.37 -1.54 18.71
C GLN A 359 6.88 -2.21 19.99
N GLY A 360 7.22 -3.49 20.25
CA GLY A 360 6.69 -4.27 21.37
C GLY A 360 5.23 -4.72 21.19
N ARG A 361 4.66 -4.55 19.99
CA ARG A 361 3.24 -4.82 19.67
C ARG A 361 3.05 -6.28 19.20
N ARG A 362 3.49 -7.24 20.02
CA ARG A 362 3.53 -8.68 19.67
C ARG A 362 2.16 -9.25 19.27
N SER A 363 1.09 -8.82 19.94
CA SER A 363 -0.26 -9.30 19.62
C SER A 363 -0.72 -8.87 18.22
N GLU A 364 -0.28 -7.70 17.74
CA GLU A 364 -0.60 -7.22 16.39
C GLU A 364 0.23 -7.91 15.31
N ALA A 365 1.51 -8.21 15.59
CA ALA A 365 2.31 -9.04 14.70
C ALA A 365 1.67 -10.43 14.48
N LEU A 366 1.21 -11.09 15.56
CA LEU A 366 0.53 -12.39 15.46
C LEU A 366 -0.80 -12.30 14.70
N ARG A 367 -1.60 -11.25 14.95
CA ARG A 367 -2.84 -11.03 14.18
C ARG A 367 -2.55 -10.78 12.70
N GLN A 368 -1.47 -10.09 12.38
CA GLN A 368 -1.09 -9.82 10.99
C GLN A 368 -0.64 -11.09 10.27
N TYR A 369 0.06 -12.01 10.95
CA TYR A 369 0.37 -13.33 10.40
C TYR A 369 -0.89 -14.13 10.08
N GLN A 370 -1.84 -14.18 11.01
CA GLN A 370 -3.13 -14.87 10.79
C GLN A 370 -3.92 -14.25 9.63
N ARG A 371 -3.83 -12.93 9.46
CA ARG A 371 -4.43 -12.23 8.31
C ARG A 371 -3.74 -12.63 7.01
N CYS A 372 -2.41 -12.66 6.98
CA CYS A 372 -1.62 -13.10 5.82
C CYS A 372 -2.03 -14.51 5.39
N GLN A 373 -2.01 -15.46 6.33
CA GLN A 373 -2.43 -16.85 6.08
C GLN A 373 -3.82 -16.94 5.46
N ARG A 374 -4.77 -16.18 6.00
CA ARG A 374 -6.15 -16.20 5.52
C ARG A 374 -6.25 -15.66 4.09
N VAL A 375 -5.68 -14.48 3.83
CA VAL A 375 -5.79 -13.82 2.53
C VAL A 375 -5.11 -14.64 1.43
N LEU A 376 -3.91 -15.17 1.68
CA LEU A 376 -3.23 -16.02 0.70
C LEU A 376 -3.98 -17.33 0.42
N GLN A 377 -4.59 -17.92 1.46
CA GLN A 377 -5.37 -19.13 1.30
C GLN A 377 -6.68 -18.87 0.53
N GLU A 378 -7.33 -17.73 0.76
CA GLU A 378 -8.59 -17.33 0.11
C GLU A 378 -8.38 -16.94 -1.36
N GLU A 379 -7.35 -16.15 -1.66
CA GLU A 379 -7.13 -15.57 -2.99
C GLU A 379 -6.24 -16.43 -3.90
N LEU A 380 -5.22 -17.10 -3.32
CA LEU A 380 -4.18 -17.81 -4.08
C LEU A 380 -4.14 -19.32 -3.79
N GLY A 381 -4.84 -19.78 -2.75
CA GLY A 381 -4.83 -21.19 -2.35
C GLY A 381 -3.49 -21.67 -1.76
N VAL A 382 -2.62 -20.75 -1.34
CA VAL A 382 -1.29 -21.05 -0.81
C VAL A 382 -1.14 -20.63 0.65
N GLN A 383 -0.13 -21.19 1.34
CA GLN A 383 0.28 -20.74 2.66
C GLN A 383 1.45 -19.76 2.56
N PRO A 384 1.62 -18.84 3.54
CA PRO A 384 2.74 -17.90 3.53
C PRO A 384 4.10 -18.59 3.55
N MET A 385 5.07 -18.03 2.84
CA MET A 385 6.44 -18.56 2.68
C MET A 385 7.48 -18.04 3.67
#